data_AF-A0A9X1U2M5-F1
#
_entry.id   AF-A0A9X1U2M5-F1
#
_cell.length_a   1.000
_cell.length_b   1.000
_cell.length_c   1.000
_cell.angle_alpha   90.00
_cell.angle_beta   90.00
_cell.angle_gamma   90.00
#
_symmetry.space_group_name_H-M   'P 1'
#
loop_
_entity.id
_entity.type
_entity.pdbx_description
1 polymer ?
#
loop_
_entity_poly.entity_id
_entity_poly.type
_entity_poly.pdbx_seq_one_letter_code
_entity_poly.pdbx_strand_id
1 'polypeptide(L)'
;MRKNYPDFDNATPEEYKPYFPKLSTEQIIENQDVVFQYVEKLMGYEVAISVAASRSGGTMHNLRTAYQSNSCEEWYYAGHLRLDKDGMKKAMDLAYAKAGYGTNDRSDANRHAVWNVYLGKYAAYRYGSVNEAMAVVLGLTNAHECDTPQNQQLSKDMDLFNNLVGLQYFTQIAQKYKKNIFDYNVKVTKTDEEIFGYINSLSARIVASSAEINNGSPLNILVKLL
;
A
#
# COMPACT_ATOMS: atom_id res chain seq x y z
N MET A 1 3.59 -14.04 -12.79
CA MET A 1 2.66 -14.59 -13.79
C MET A 1 1.67 -13.48 -14.13
N ARG A 2 1.82 -12.86 -15.31
CA ARG A 2 0.83 -11.97 -15.95
C ARG A 2 0.63 -12.38 -17.43
N LYS A 3 0.99 -13.61 -17.80
CA LYS A 3 1.17 -14.02 -19.22
C LYS A 3 -0.11 -13.91 -20.06
N ASN A 4 -1.27 -13.84 -19.42
CA ASN A 4 -2.57 -13.79 -20.07
C ASN A 4 -3.29 -12.45 -19.86
N TYR A 5 -2.61 -11.39 -19.43
CA TYR A 5 -3.22 -10.07 -19.23
C TYR A 5 -2.32 -8.93 -19.70
N PRO A 6 -2.89 -7.83 -20.21
CA PRO A 6 -2.11 -6.67 -20.64
C PRO A 6 -1.32 -6.08 -19.46
N ASP A 7 -0.12 -5.59 -19.73
CA ASP A 7 0.65 -4.86 -18.73
C ASP A 7 0.06 -3.47 -18.53
N PHE A 8 -0.66 -3.22 -17.43
CA PHE A 8 -1.35 -1.95 -17.18
C PHE A 8 -0.47 -0.69 -17.33
N ASP A 9 0.85 -0.84 -17.24
CA ASP A 9 1.80 0.28 -17.36
C ASP A 9 2.15 0.63 -18.80
N ASN A 10 2.09 -0.36 -19.70
CA ASN A 10 2.61 -0.27 -21.07
C ASN A 10 1.64 -0.77 -22.12
N ALA A 11 0.45 -1.22 -21.71
CA ALA A 11 -0.46 -1.91 -22.59
C ALA A 11 -1.05 -0.98 -23.64
N THR A 12 -1.07 -1.43 -24.88
CA THR A 12 -1.78 -0.71 -25.94
C THR A 12 -3.26 -1.09 -25.94
N PRO A 13 -4.15 -0.22 -26.44
CA PRO A 13 -5.57 -0.54 -26.61
C PRO A 13 -5.82 -1.88 -27.34
N GLU A 14 -4.95 -2.26 -28.27
CA GLU A 14 -5.02 -3.52 -29.00
C GLU A 14 -4.86 -4.76 -28.10
N GLU A 15 -4.05 -4.67 -27.04
CA GLU A 15 -3.87 -5.76 -26.08
C GLU A 15 -5.13 -6.00 -25.24
N TYR A 16 -6.03 -5.02 -25.14
CA TYR A 16 -7.34 -5.17 -24.48
C TYR A 16 -8.43 -5.75 -25.39
N LYS A 17 -8.20 -5.77 -26.71
CA LYS A 17 -9.20 -6.24 -27.69
C LYS A 17 -9.72 -7.66 -27.45
N PRO A 18 -8.91 -8.65 -27.01
CA PRO A 18 -9.40 -10.00 -26.73
C PRO A 18 -10.49 -10.06 -25.64
N TYR A 19 -10.51 -9.12 -24.69
CA TYR A 19 -11.51 -9.06 -23.62
C TYR A 19 -12.79 -8.32 -24.03
N PHE A 20 -12.70 -7.48 -25.06
CA PHE A 20 -13.81 -6.65 -25.55
C PHE A 20 -13.95 -6.74 -27.07
N PRO A 21 -14.19 -7.94 -27.64
CA PRO A 21 -14.16 -8.15 -29.08
C PRO A 21 -15.21 -7.32 -29.86
N LYS A 22 -16.23 -6.82 -29.18
CA LYS A 22 -17.32 -6.01 -29.76
C LYS A 22 -17.06 -4.50 -29.74
N LEU A 23 -16.06 -4.02 -28.99
CA LEU A 23 -15.74 -2.59 -28.90
C LEU A 23 -14.68 -2.24 -29.94
N SER A 24 -14.75 -1.07 -30.58
CA SER A 24 -13.63 -0.54 -31.39
C SER A 24 -12.45 -0.12 -30.51
N THR A 25 -11.29 0.12 -31.11
CA THR A 25 -10.12 0.64 -30.38
C THR A 25 -10.41 2.01 -29.76
N GLU A 26 -11.09 2.88 -30.50
CA GLU A 26 -11.52 4.21 -30.05
C GLU A 26 -12.46 4.10 -28.86
N GLN A 27 -13.43 3.17 -28.90
CA GLN A 27 -14.34 2.94 -27.78
C GLN A 27 -13.62 2.41 -26.54
N ILE A 28 -12.57 1.59 -26.71
CA ILE A 28 -11.72 1.13 -25.60
C ILE A 28 -10.98 2.32 -24.97
N ILE A 29 -10.41 3.21 -25.78
CA ILE A 29 -9.72 4.42 -25.31
C ILE A 29 -10.69 5.37 -24.59
N GLU A 30 -11.84 5.63 -25.18
CA GLU A 30 -12.88 6.50 -24.60
C GLU A 30 -13.41 5.98 -23.26
N ASN A 31 -13.37 4.66 -23.05
CA ASN A 31 -13.86 3.99 -21.84
C ASN A 31 -12.74 3.33 -21.03
N GLN A 32 -11.50 3.83 -21.16
CA GLN A 32 -10.30 3.19 -20.60
C GLN A 32 -10.41 2.86 -19.10
N ASP A 33 -11.00 3.75 -18.30
CA ASP A 33 -11.11 3.54 -16.84
C ASP A 33 -12.01 2.35 -16.52
N VAL A 34 -13.12 2.19 -17.23
CA VAL A 34 -14.08 1.08 -17.04
C VAL A 34 -13.49 -0.23 -17.56
N VAL A 35 -12.83 -0.17 -18.73
CA VAL A 35 -12.12 -1.32 -19.32
C VAL A 35 -11.03 -1.83 -18.38
N PHE A 36 -10.22 -0.94 -17.82
CA PHE A 36 -9.15 -1.29 -16.89
C PHE A 36 -9.71 -1.89 -15.59
N GLN A 37 -10.76 -1.29 -15.01
CA GLN A 37 -11.42 -1.85 -13.82
C GLN A 37 -12.00 -3.25 -14.07
N TYR A 38 -12.56 -3.51 -15.26
CA TYR A 38 -13.09 -4.82 -15.58
C TYR A 38 -11.99 -5.88 -15.69
N VAL A 39 -10.91 -5.58 -16.43
CA VAL A 39 -9.78 -6.51 -16.56
C VAL A 39 -9.08 -6.73 -15.22
N GLU A 40 -8.93 -5.69 -14.41
CA GLU A 40 -8.42 -5.80 -13.03
C GLU A 40 -9.27 -6.75 -12.19
N LYS A 41 -10.61 -6.65 -12.27
CA LYS A 41 -11.51 -7.59 -11.57
C LYS A 41 -11.38 -9.02 -12.07
N LEU A 42 -11.29 -9.23 -13.38
CA LEU A 42 -11.09 -10.58 -13.96
C LEU A 42 -9.80 -11.22 -13.47
N MET A 43 -8.70 -10.47 -13.52
CA MET A 43 -7.42 -10.92 -12.97
C MET A 43 -7.53 -11.23 -11.48
N GLY A 44 -8.28 -10.39 -10.74
CA GLY A 44 -8.49 -10.58 -9.31
C GLY A 44 -9.20 -11.89 -8.98
N TYR A 45 -10.17 -12.28 -9.80
CA TYR A 45 -10.80 -13.61 -9.69
C TYR A 45 -9.82 -14.75 -9.94
N GLU A 46 -8.95 -14.66 -10.95
CA GLU A 46 -7.94 -15.71 -11.19
C GLU A 46 -6.96 -15.83 -10.02
N VAL A 47 -6.51 -14.69 -9.47
CA VAL A 47 -5.64 -14.67 -8.30
C VAL A 47 -6.36 -15.24 -7.08
N ALA A 48 -7.60 -14.84 -6.82
CA ALA A 48 -8.43 -15.37 -5.74
C ALA A 48 -8.59 -16.90 -5.83
N ILE A 49 -8.87 -17.43 -7.03
CA ILE A 49 -8.95 -18.87 -7.29
C ILE A 49 -7.60 -19.53 -6.99
N SER A 50 -6.49 -18.93 -7.41
CA SER A 50 -5.16 -19.47 -7.15
C SER A 50 -4.79 -19.49 -5.66
N VAL A 51 -5.15 -18.44 -4.91
CA VAL A 51 -4.95 -18.36 -3.46
C VAL A 51 -5.80 -19.43 -2.76
N ALA A 52 -7.08 -19.54 -3.12
CA ALA A 52 -7.97 -20.56 -2.58
C ALA A 52 -7.45 -21.99 -2.86
N ALA A 53 -6.95 -22.26 -4.07
CA ALA A 53 -6.39 -23.55 -4.45
C ALA A 53 -5.07 -23.88 -3.74
N SER A 54 -4.23 -22.88 -3.48
CA SER A 54 -2.97 -23.09 -2.74
C SER A 54 -3.19 -23.52 -1.29
N ARG A 55 -4.30 -23.09 -0.68
CA ARG A 55 -4.66 -23.43 0.71
C ARG A 55 -5.29 -24.82 0.87
N SER A 56 -5.83 -25.42 -0.20
CA SER A 56 -6.47 -26.73 -0.16
C SER A 56 -5.50 -27.92 -0.32
N GLY A 57 -4.18 -27.70 -0.16
CA GLY A 57 -3.17 -28.76 -0.23
C GLY A 57 -2.63 -29.05 -1.64
N GLY A 58 -3.09 -28.31 -2.65
CA GLY A 58 -2.47 -28.31 -3.98
C GLY A 58 -1.27 -27.37 -3.99
N THR A 59 -0.05 -27.91 -3.86
CA THR A 59 1.19 -27.14 -3.98
C THR A 59 1.17 -26.27 -5.24
N MET A 60 1.06 -24.95 -5.07
CA MET A 60 1.77 -23.97 -5.89
C MET A 60 1.92 -22.65 -5.12
N HIS A 61 3.14 -22.37 -4.68
CA HIS A 61 3.65 -21.03 -4.41
C HIS A 61 3.55 -20.18 -5.70
N ASN A 62 2.36 -19.72 -6.08
CA ASN A 62 2.16 -18.98 -7.34
C ASN A 62 2.09 -17.47 -7.20
N LEU A 63 1.97 -16.97 -5.98
CA LEU A 63 2.33 -15.59 -5.69
C LEU A 63 3.82 -15.60 -5.36
N ARG A 64 4.69 -15.57 -6.38
CA ARG A 64 6.12 -15.25 -6.23
C ARG A 64 6.21 -13.86 -5.58
N THR A 65 6.15 -13.80 -4.26
CA THR A 65 6.45 -12.62 -3.48
C THR A 65 7.83 -12.87 -2.88
N ALA A 66 8.79 -11.98 -3.15
CA ALA A 66 10.01 -11.88 -2.36
C ALA A 66 9.75 -11.20 -0.99
N TYR A 67 8.46 -11.09 -0.62
CA TYR A 67 7.89 -10.42 0.53
C TYR A 67 7.03 -11.47 1.25
N GLN A 68 7.26 -11.64 2.56
CA GLN A 68 6.42 -12.50 3.39
C GLN A 68 5.11 -11.77 3.62
N SER A 69 4.08 -12.13 2.85
CA SER A 69 2.72 -11.65 3.04
C SER A 69 1.94 -12.63 3.91
N ASN A 70 1.09 -12.10 4.79
CA ASN A 70 0.12 -12.90 5.53
C ASN A 70 -1.10 -13.26 4.66
N SER A 71 -2.00 -14.02 5.28
CA SER A 71 -3.14 -14.59 4.58
C SER A 71 -4.14 -13.54 4.08
N CYS A 72 -4.31 -12.41 4.78
CA CYS A 72 -5.19 -11.32 4.36
C CYS A 72 -4.56 -10.41 3.32
N GLU A 73 -3.25 -10.17 3.40
CA GLU A 73 -2.52 -9.40 2.39
C GLU A 73 -2.65 -10.06 1.02
N GLU A 74 -2.54 -11.40 0.95
CA GLU A 74 -2.77 -12.15 -0.29
C GLU A 74 -4.15 -11.90 -0.89
N TRP A 75 -5.19 -11.96 -0.06
CA TRP A 75 -6.57 -11.67 -0.49
C TRP A 75 -6.76 -10.21 -0.87
N TYR A 76 -6.11 -9.30 -0.14
CA TYR A 76 -6.16 -7.88 -0.44
C TYR A 76 -5.52 -7.58 -1.81
N TYR A 77 -4.37 -8.19 -2.09
CA TYR A 77 -3.72 -8.12 -3.40
C TYR A 77 -4.58 -8.67 -4.52
N ALA A 78 -5.29 -9.77 -4.29
CA ALA A 78 -6.21 -10.33 -5.28
C ALA A 78 -7.27 -9.29 -5.71
N GLY A 79 -7.68 -8.39 -4.81
CA GLY A 79 -8.60 -7.30 -5.13
C GLY A 79 -7.96 -6.01 -5.66
N HIS A 80 -6.63 -5.85 -5.58
CA HIS A 80 -5.91 -4.59 -5.83
C HIS A 80 -4.63 -4.82 -6.62
N LEU A 81 -4.76 -5.36 -7.83
CA LEU A 81 -3.62 -5.85 -8.62
C LEU A 81 -2.73 -4.76 -9.21
N ARG A 82 -3.22 -3.51 -9.24
CA ARG A 82 -2.41 -2.34 -9.58
C ARG A 82 -1.35 -2.03 -8.52
N LEU A 83 -1.46 -2.57 -7.30
CA LEU A 83 -0.40 -2.43 -6.30
C LEU A 83 0.89 -3.07 -6.81
N ASP A 84 1.91 -2.21 -6.93
CA ASP A 84 3.22 -2.62 -7.41
C ASP A 84 3.98 -3.42 -6.36
N LYS A 85 4.13 -4.73 -6.56
CA LYS A 85 4.83 -5.57 -5.59
C LYS A 85 6.29 -5.15 -5.39
N ASP A 86 6.95 -4.69 -6.44
CA ASP A 86 8.33 -4.19 -6.37
C ASP A 86 8.39 -2.86 -5.64
N GLY A 87 7.47 -1.94 -5.94
CA GLY A 87 7.26 -0.70 -5.18
C GLY A 87 7.01 -0.94 -3.69
N MET A 88 6.22 -1.96 -3.35
CA MET A 88 5.95 -2.32 -1.97
C MET A 88 7.16 -2.90 -1.23
N LYS A 89 7.88 -3.84 -1.87
CA LYS A 89 9.13 -4.34 -1.32
C LYS A 89 10.12 -3.19 -1.12
N LYS A 90 10.23 -2.29 -2.10
CA LYS A 90 11.10 -1.11 -2.00
C LYS A 90 10.66 -0.16 -0.88
N ALA A 91 9.36 0.03 -0.68
CA ALA A 91 8.83 0.81 0.44
C ALA A 91 9.26 0.23 1.79
N MET A 92 9.16 -1.10 1.93
CA MET A 92 9.56 -1.82 3.14
C MET A 92 11.08 -1.70 3.36
N ASP A 93 11.89 -1.97 2.33
CA ASP A 93 13.35 -1.88 2.40
C ASP A 93 13.81 -0.46 2.81
N LEU A 94 13.18 0.59 2.25
CA LEU A 94 13.45 1.98 2.62
C LEU A 94 13.05 2.29 4.07
N ALA A 95 11.91 1.77 4.53
CA ALA A 95 11.46 1.97 5.90
C ALA A 95 12.43 1.31 6.90
N TYR A 96 12.86 0.07 6.66
CA TYR A 96 13.87 -0.60 7.47
C TYR A 96 15.21 0.15 7.46
N ALA A 97 15.67 0.59 6.30
CA ALA A 97 16.93 1.33 6.18
C ALA A 97 16.94 2.65 6.97
N LYS A 98 15.78 3.30 7.12
CA LYS A 98 15.65 4.58 7.83
C LYS A 98 15.30 4.41 9.31
N ALA A 99 14.34 3.57 9.63
CA ALA A 99 13.77 3.46 10.98
C ALA A 99 14.36 2.32 11.81
N GLY A 100 15.06 1.36 11.19
CA GLY A 100 15.69 0.22 11.88
C GLY A 100 14.80 -1.03 11.98
N TYR A 101 15.30 -2.03 12.70
CA TYR A 101 14.71 -3.37 12.84
C TYR A 101 14.13 -3.66 14.23
N GLY A 102 13.89 -2.62 15.05
CA GLY A 102 13.24 -2.78 16.36
C GLY A 102 11.82 -3.36 16.22
N THR A 103 11.33 -4.00 17.28
CA THR A 103 9.98 -4.57 17.34
C THR A 103 9.29 -4.10 18.61
N ASN A 104 8.02 -3.74 18.53
CA ASN A 104 7.20 -3.24 19.64
C ASN A 104 7.82 -2.04 20.37
N ASP A 105 8.55 -1.20 19.64
CA ASP A 105 9.25 -0.04 20.18
C ASP A 105 9.05 1.19 19.28
N ARG A 106 9.74 2.27 19.61
CA ARG A 106 9.69 3.50 18.83
C ARG A 106 10.27 3.34 17.42
N SER A 107 11.25 2.46 17.22
CA SER A 107 11.81 2.16 15.90
C SER A 107 10.75 1.49 15.03
N ASP A 108 9.98 0.57 15.61
CA ASP A 108 8.85 -0.10 14.96
C ASP A 108 7.74 0.87 14.55
N ALA A 109 7.24 1.67 15.49
CA ALA A 109 6.24 2.71 15.23
C ALA A 109 6.67 3.66 14.10
N ASN A 110 7.92 4.13 14.14
CA ASN A 110 8.49 4.96 13.08
C ASN A 110 8.55 4.23 11.74
N ARG A 111 8.91 2.95 11.74
CA ARG A 111 8.98 2.14 10.53
C ARG A 111 7.61 2.01 9.88
N HIS A 112 6.55 1.73 10.65
CA HIS A 112 5.17 1.67 10.14
C HIS A 112 4.74 2.99 9.49
N ALA A 113 4.99 4.12 10.16
CA ALA A 113 4.69 5.43 9.59
C ALA A 113 5.48 5.72 8.30
N VAL A 114 6.79 5.47 8.30
CA VAL A 114 7.65 5.70 7.12
C VAL A 114 7.26 4.77 5.97
N TRP A 115 6.99 3.51 6.27
CA TRP A 115 6.53 2.51 5.30
C TRP A 115 5.25 2.97 4.59
N ASN A 116 4.27 3.47 5.35
CA ASN A 116 3.01 3.94 4.81
C ASN A 116 3.14 5.19 3.92
N VAL A 117 4.10 6.08 4.21
CA VAL A 117 4.40 7.20 3.30
C VAL A 117 4.89 6.67 1.94
N TYR A 118 5.83 5.71 1.96
CA TYR A 118 6.36 5.13 0.73
C TYR A 118 5.34 4.28 -0.01
N LEU A 119 4.51 3.51 0.70
CA LEU A 119 3.39 2.79 0.09
C LEU A 119 2.44 3.76 -0.62
N GLY A 120 2.07 4.88 0.03
CA GLY A 120 1.27 5.94 -0.58
C GLY A 120 1.91 6.48 -1.86
N LYS A 121 3.22 6.75 -1.84
CA LYS A 121 4.00 7.20 -3.00
C LYS A 121 3.91 6.23 -4.18
N TYR A 122 4.16 4.94 -3.95
CA TYR A 122 4.13 3.94 -5.03
C TYR A 122 2.71 3.61 -5.49
N ALA A 123 1.75 3.54 -4.57
CA ALA A 123 0.34 3.36 -4.94
C ALA A 123 -0.17 4.56 -5.76
N ALA A 124 0.17 5.79 -5.40
CA ALA A 124 -0.31 6.96 -6.13
C ALA A 124 0.26 7.10 -7.54
N TYR A 125 1.47 6.58 -7.78
CA TYR A 125 1.97 6.40 -9.15
C TYR A 125 1.08 5.46 -9.97
N ARG A 126 0.55 4.40 -9.35
CA ARG A 126 -0.29 3.40 -10.00
C ARG A 126 -1.73 3.84 -10.18
N TYR A 127 -2.31 4.49 -9.19
CA TYR A 127 -3.72 4.89 -9.16
C TYR A 127 -3.97 6.31 -9.69
N GLY A 128 -2.95 7.17 -9.78
CA GLY A 128 -3.10 8.55 -10.29
C GLY A 128 -3.91 9.48 -9.37
N SER A 129 -4.22 9.03 -8.15
CA SER A 129 -5.04 9.73 -7.17
C SER A 129 -4.49 9.54 -5.76
N VAL A 130 -4.35 10.64 -5.02
CA VAL A 130 -3.91 10.62 -3.62
C VAL A 130 -4.92 9.88 -2.74
N ASN A 131 -6.22 10.13 -2.95
CA ASN A 131 -7.29 9.54 -2.14
C ASN A 131 -7.42 8.04 -2.39
N GLU A 132 -7.33 7.60 -3.65
CA GLU A 132 -7.38 6.17 -3.97
C GLU A 132 -6.14 5.47 -3.44
N ALA A 133 -4.95 6.06 -3.61
CA ALA A 133 -3.73 5.51 -3.05
C ALA A 133 -3.81 5.35 -1.52
N MET A 134 -4.32 6.37 -0.81
CA MET A 134 -4.53 6.30 0.63
C MET A 134 -5.50 5.17 1.00
N ALA A 135 -6.63 5.06 0.31
CA ALA A 135 -7.63 4.02 0.59
C ALA A 135 -7.07 2.61 0.38
N VAL A 136 -6.33 2.41 -0.72
CA VAL A 136 -5.73 1.11 -1.05
C VAL A 136 -4.62 0.74 -0.06
N VAL A 137 -3.75 1.69 0.30
CA VAL A 137 -2.67 1.43 1.25
C VAL A 137 -3.21 1.21 2.66
N LEU A 138 -4.26 1.91 3.07
CA LEU A 138 -4.91 1.67 4.36
C LEU A 138 -5.51 0.27 4.41
N GLY A 139 -6.20 -0.17 3.37
CA GLY A 139 -6.76 -1.52 3.34
C GLY A 139 -5.68 -2.60 3.35
N LEU A 140 -4.58 -2.39 2.63
CA LEU A 140 -3.43 -3.28 2.62
C LEU A 140 -2.77 -3.38 4.00
N THR A 141 -2.50 -2.26 4.65
CA THR A 141 -1.81 -2.26 5.95
C THR A 141 -2.73 -2.74 7.08
N ASN A 142 -4.04 -2.52 6.98
CA ASN A 142 -5.01 -3.19 7.85
C ASN A 142 -5.01 -4.72 7.64
N ALA A 143 -4.84 -5.17 6.39
CA ALA A 143 -4.68 -6.59 6.09
C ALA A 143 -3.36 -7.16 6.65
N HIS A 144 -2.28 -6.37 6.64
CA HIS A 144 -1.00 -6.74 7.28
C HIS A 144 -1.16 -7.03 8.78
N GLU A 145 -2.04 -6.29 9.47
CA GLU A 145 -2.32 -6.49 10.90
C GLU A 145 -3.47 -7.48 11.20
N CYS A 146 -4.02 -8.17 10.20
CA CYS A 146 -5.27 -8.91 10.40
C CYS A 146 -5.11 -10.15 11.31
N ASP A 147 -3.99 -10.85 11.19
CA ASP A 147 -3.73 -12.15 11.82
C ASP A 147 -2.94 -12.00 13.14
N THR A 148 -2.87 -10.78 13.70
CA THR A 148 -2.17 -10.51 14.96
C THR A 148 -2.86 -11.21 16.14
N PRO A 149 -2.12 -12.01 16.94
CA PRO A 149 -2.67 -12.70 18.10
C PRO A 149 -3.30 -11.74 19.13
N GLN A 150 -4.34 -12.20 19.84
CA GLN A 150 -5.06 -11.38 20.83
C GLN A 150 -4.16 -10.83 21.95
N ASN A 151 -3.12 -11.58 22.35
CA ASN A 151 -2.15 -11.14 23.35
C ASN A 151 -1.17 -10.07 22.83
N GLN A 152 -1.28 -9.67 21.56
CA GLN A 152 -0.49 -8.62 20.91
C GLN A 152 -1.38 -7.48 20.39
N GLN A 153 -2.63 -7.38 20.86
CA GLN A 153 -3.57 -6.35 20.40
C GLN A 153 -3.02 -4.93 20.56
N LEU A 154 -2.27 -4.69 21.63
CA LEU A 154 -1.60 -3.43 21.92
C LEU A 154 -0.54 -3.04 20.86
N SER A 155 0.22 -4.02 20.37
CA SER A 155 1.15 -3.80 19.25
C SER A 155 0.39 -3.51 17.96
N LYS A 156 -0.65 -4.29 17.66
CA LYS A 156 -1.51 -4.05 16.50
C LYS A 156 -2.12 -2.64 16.51
N ASP A 157 -2.60 -2.16 17.65
CA ASP A 157 -3.18 -0.82 17.76
C ASP A 157 -2.12 0.26 17.49
N MET A 158 -0.88 0.06 17.96
CA MET A 158 0.26 0.93 17.64
C MET A 158 0.55 0.92 16.14
N ASP A 159 0.61 -0.25 15.51
CA ASP A 159 0.94 -0.37 14.08
C ASP A 159 -0.14 0.26 13.21
N LEU A 160 -1.42 -0.08 13.45
CA LEU A 160 -2.58 0.54 12.78
C LEU A 160 -2.59 2.06 12.91
N PHE A 161 -2.28 2.55 14.11
CA PHE A 161 -2.22 3.98 14.37
C PHE A 161 -1.08 4.65 13.58
N ASN A 162 0.13 4.08 13.60
CA ASN A 162 1.28 4.64 12.89
C ASN A 162 1.15 4.52 11.37
N ASN A 163 0.46 3.48 10.88
CA ASN A 163 0.07 3.36 9.48
C ASN A 163 -0.74 4.59 9.04
N LEU A 164 -1.74 4.99 9.84
CA LEU A 164 -2.56 6.17 9.57
C LEU A 164 -1.75 7.47 9.60
N VAL A 165 -0.82 7.65 10.54
CA VAL A 165 0.07 8.83 10.59
C VAL A 165 0.88 8.96 9.32
N GLY A 166 1.49 7.87 8.87
CA GLY A 166 2.25 7.83 7.63
C GLY A 166 1.39 8.25 6.44
N LEU A 167 0.17 7.71 6.34
CA LEU A 167 -0.77 8.05 5.27
C LEU A 167 -1.22 9.51 5.32
N GLN A 168 -1.53 10.04 6.50
CA GLN A 168 -1.90 11.45 6.67
C GLN A 168 -0.75 12.37 6.28
N TYR A 169 0.49 12.01 6.58
CA TYR A 169 1.63 12.79 6.14
C TYR A 169 1.83 12.69 4.63
N PHE A 170 1.67 11.49 4.05
CA PHE A 170 1.69 11.29 2.60
C PHE A 170 0.70 12.23 1.88
N THR A 171 -0.55 12.32 2.34
CA THR A 171 -1.54 13.18 1.67
C THR A 171 -1.18 14.67 1.73
N GLN A 172 -0.44 15.11 2.76
CA GLN A 172 0.04 16.49 2.87
C GLN A 172 1.17 16.81 1.87
N ILE A 173 2.03 15.82 1.58
CA ILE A 173 3.22 16.01 0.74
C ILE A 173 3.03 15.55 -0.71
N ALA A 174 1.93 14.85 -0.99
CA ALA A 174 1.57 14.37 -2.32
C ALA A 174 0.89 15.48 -3.13
N GLN A 175 1.34 15.63 -4.38
CA GLN A 175 0.79 16.61 -5.31
C GLN A 175 0.43 15.93 -6.62
N LYS A 176 -0.83 16.10 -7.04
CA LYS A 176 -1.27 15.75 -8.38
C LYS A 176 -0.70 16.76 -9.36
N TYR A 177 -0.10 16.27 -10.44
CA TYR A 177 0.43 17.11 -11.51
C TYR A 177 0.02 16.55 -12.87
N LYS A 178 -0.10 17.43 -13.85
CA LYS A 178 -0.40 17.06 -15.23
C LYS A 178 0.89 16.58 -15.89
N LYS A 179 0.96 15.30 -16.25
CA LYS A 179 2.13 14.70 -16.91
C LYS A 179 2.09 14.97 -18.42
N ASN A 180 0.92 14.88 -19.03
CA ASN A 180 0.68 15.26 -20.41
C ASN A 180 -0.78 15.71 -20.61
N ILE A 181 -1.21 16.00 -21.83
CA ILE A 181 -2.55 16.56 -22.12
C ILE A 181 -3.67 15.69 -21.53
N PHE A 182 -3.48 14.37 -21.44
CA PHE A 182 -4.49 13.39 -21.04
C PHE A 182 -4.17 12.61 -19.75
N ASP A 183 -2.99 12.80 -19.17
CA ASP A 183 -2.51 12.02 -18.02
C ASP A 183 -2.15 12.94 -16.85
N TYR A 184 -2.70 12.61 -15.69
CA TYR A 184 -2.33 13.19 -14.40
C TYR A 184 -1.63 12.13 -13.57
N ASN A 185 -0.50 12.50 -12.97
CA ASN A 185 0.25 11.67 -12.06
C ASN A 185 0.32 12.30 -10.67
N VAL A 186 0.74 11.51 -9.68
CA VAL A 186 1.01 12.00 -8.33
C VAL A 186 2.51 11.94 -8.07
N LYS A 187 3.07 13.00 -7.51
CA LYS A 187 4.44 13.03 -7.00
C LYS A 187 4.44 13.35 -5.52
N VAL A 188 5.44 12.84 -4.80
CA VAL A 188 5.76 13.28 -3.45
C VAL A 188 6.77 14.43 -3.54
N THR A 189 6.52 15.53 -2.83
CA THR A 189 7.31 16.76 -2.90
C THR A 189 8.52 16.79 -1.96
N LYS A 190 8.63 15.80 -1.09
CA LYS A 190 9.66 15.71 -0.05
C LYS A 190 10.68 14.63 -0.37
N THR A 191 11.94 14.88 0.01
CA THR A 191 12.99 13.87 -0.06
C THR A 191 12.81 12.80 1.00
N ASP A 192 13.50 11.67 0.83
CA ASP A 192 13.47 10.56 1.78
C ASP A 192 14.02 11.00 3.17
N GLU A 193 15.00 11.91 3.20
CA GLU A 193 15.51 12.54 4.44
C GLU A 193 14.49 13.45 5.10
N GLU A 194 13.77 14.28 4.34
CA GLU A 194 12.72 15.15 4.87
C GLU A 194 11.57 14.33 5.45
N ILE A 195 11.18 13.24 4.77
CA ILE A 195 10.12 12.33 5.22
C ILE A 195 10.49 11.70 6.56
N PHE A 196 11.68 11.10 6.63
CA PHE A 196 12.14 10.46 7.85
C PHE A 196 12.35 11.47 8.99
N GLY A 197 12.95 12.63 8.69
CA GLY A 197 13.17 13.68 9.67
C GLY A 197 11.87 14.17 10.29
N TYR A 198 10.82 14.37 9.49
CA TYR A 198 9.50 14.76 9.98
C TYR A 198 8.90 13.70 10.91
N ILE A 199 8.81 12.44 10.47
CA ILE A 199 8.23 11.35 11.26
C ILE A 199 9.00 11.15 12.57
N ASN A 200 10.32 11.09 12.51
CA ASN A 200 11.13 10.91 13.70
C ASN A 200 10.98 12.09 14.70
N SER A 201 10.77 13.31 14.19
CA SER A 201 10.52 14.48 15.04
C SER A 201 9.17 14.43 15.74
N LEU A 202 8.13 13.88 15.11
CA LEU A 202 6.82 13.66 15.75
C LEU A 202 6.98 12.71 16.94
N SER A 203 7.64 11.57 16.72
CA SER A 203 7.89 10.58 17.76
C SER A 203 8.80 11.09 18.88
N ALA A 204 9.65 12.09 18.60
CA ALA A 204 10.53 12.70 19.61
C ALA A 204 9.77 13.64 20.56
N ARG A 205 8.79 14.39 20.04
CA ARG A 205 8.02 15.38 20.79
C ARG A 205 7.12 14.77 21.86
N ILE A 206 6.81 13.49 21.74
CA ILE A 206 5.85 12.76 22.58
C ILE A 206 6.50 12.24 23.88
N VAL A 207 7.84 12.12 23.91
CA VAL A 207 8.58 11.76 25.13
C VAL A 207 8.56 12.88 26.18
N ALA A 208 8.30 14.14 25.80
CA ALA A 208 8.26 15.26 26.74
C ALA A 208 7.02 15.27 27.66
N SER A 209 6.01 14.43 27.42
CA SER A 209 4.80 14.30 28.26
C SER A 209 4.76 13.00 29.09
N SER A 210 5.92 12.38 29.33
CA SER A 210 6.13 11.02 29.88
C SER A 210 5.55 10.69 31.27
N ALA A 211 4.71 11.53 31.88
CA ALA A 211 4.03 11.19 33.13
C ALA A 211 2.93 10.12 32.97
N GLU A 212 2.46 9.84 31.75
CA GLU A 212 1.32 8.93 31.49
C GLU A 212 1.72 7.48 31.13
N ILE A 213 3.01 7.20 30.89
CA ILE A 213 3.49 5.91 30.34
C ILE A 213 3.53 4.79 31.42
N ASN A 214 3.58 5.14 32.71
CA ASN A 214 3.80 4.17 33.80
C ASN A 214 2.59 3.26 34.13
N ASN A 215 1.46 3.36 33.43
CA ASN A 215 0.23 2.59 33.72
C ASN A 215 -0.16 1.57 32.63
N GLY A 216 0.78 1.12 31.79
CA GLY A 216 0.57 -0.05 30.93
C GLY A 216 -0.41 0.16 29.76
N SER A 217 -0.59 1.40 29.30
CA SER A 217 -1.40 1.71 28.12
C SER A 217 -0.52 2.18 26.96
N PRO A 218 -0.45 1.45 25.83
CA PRO A 218 0.28 1.88 24.64
C PRO A 218 -0.44 2.95 23.82
N LEU A 219 -1.61 3.41 24.28
CA LEU A 219 -2.51 4.28 23.53
C LEU A 219 -2.14 5.78 23.50
N ASN A 220 -0.97 6.20 24.01
CA ASN A 220 -0.57 7.62 23.97
C ASN A 220 0.58 7.92 23.01
N ILE A 221 0.93 7.01 22.09
CA ILE A 221 2.08 7.22 21.20
C ILE A 221 1.84 8.23 20.08
N LEU A 222 0.61 8.72 19.84
CA LEU A 222 0.40 9.88 18.94
C LEU A 222 -1.07 10.38 19.02
N VAL A 223 -1.41 11.23 19.98
CA VAL A 223 -2.61 12.07 19.86
C VAL A 223 -2.27 13.53 20.16
N LYS A 224 -2.11 14.31 19.09
CA LYS A 224 -2.72 15.65 18.88
C LYS A 224 -2.06 16.33 17.69
N LEU A 225 -2.54 16.08 16.48
CA LEU A 225 -2.49 17.03 15.37
C LEU A 225 -3.73 16.85 14.47
N LEU A 226 -4.90 17.10 15.06
CA LEU A 226 -6.01 17.76 14.40
C LEU A 226 -6.42 18.93 15.29
#